data_AF-A0A7W0LRL1-F1
#
_entry.id   AF-A0A7W0LRL1-F1
#
_cell.length_a   1.000
_cell.length_b   1.000
_cell.length_c   1.000
_cell.angle_alpha   90.00
_cell.angle_beta   90.00
_cell.angle_gamma   90.00
#
_symmetry.space_group_name_H-M   'P 1'
#
loop_
_entity.id
_entity.type
_entity.pdbx_description
1 polymer ?
#
loop_
_entity_poly.entity_id
_entity_poly.type
_entity_poly.pdbx_seq_one_letter_code
_entity_poly.pdbx_strand_id
1 'polypeptide(L)'
;MPDITMPQLGETVTEGTITKWFKAVGDEVKEDEVLFEVSTDKVDSEVPSPASGYLAEINVQEGETVDVGTTLAVVSDAPPAGVSGNGASEPESEPAAEPEPEPAAEPEPAAEAAPVPEEDAEAPTEEAEVREAAVDD
;
A
#
# COMPACT_ATOMS: atom_id res chain seq x y z
N MET A 1 10.12 14.46 25.82
CA MET A 1 9.55 13.60 24.78
C MET A 1 9.19 14.52 23.64
N PRO A 2 9.90 14.48 22.51
CA PRO A 2 9.48 15.23 21.33
C PRO A 2 8.13 14.70 20.82
N ASP A 3 7.13 15.58 20.80
CA ASP A 3 5.86 15.37 20.13
C ASP A 3 5.97 15.74 18.65
N ILE A 4 5.44 14.87 17.79
CA ILE A 4 5.25 15.15 16.37
C ILE A 4 3.91 15.85 16.25
N THR A 5 3.93 17.17 16.13
CA THR A 5 2.73 17.96 15.82
C THR A 5 2.59 18.13 14.32
N MET A 6 1.35 18.25 13.85
CA MET A 6 1.10 18.58 12.45
C MET A 6 1.78 19.91 12.09
N PRO A 7 2.74 19.92 11.14
CA PRO A 7 3.37 21.15 10.72
C PRO A 7 2.38 22.00 9.93
N GLN A 8 2.63 23.30 9.91
CA GLN A 8 1.84 24.21 9.08
C GLN A 8 2.26 24.05 7.61
N LEU A 9 1.48 23.28 6.83
CA LEU A 9 1.77 22.93 5.43
C LEU A 9 1.31 23.98 4.42
N GLY A 10 1.38 25.26 4.78
CA GLY A 10 1.02 26.39 3.92
C GLY A 10 0.37 27.55 4.69
N GLU A 11 0.29 28.73 4.06
CA GLU A 11 -0.35 29.91 4.67
C GLU A 11 -1.88 29.79 4.79
N THR A 12 -2.52 28.89 4.03
CA THR A 12 -3.99 28.73 3.99
C THR A 12 -4.49 27.34 4.37
N VAL A 13 -3.60 26.39 4.70
CA VAL A 13 -3.97 25.02 5.06
C VAL A 13 -4.05 24.92 6.58
N THR A 14 -5.22 24.55 7.10
CA THR A 14 -5.49 24.46 8.55
C THR A 14 -5.69 23.03 9.03
N GLU A 15 -5.81 22.07 8.12
CA GLU A 15 -6.01 20.64 8.40
C GLU A 15 -5.33 19.80 7.32
N GLY A 16 -5.04 18.54 7.62
CA GLY A 16 -4.69 17.57 6.59
C GLY A 16 -4.90 16.13 7.05
N THR A 17 -4.87 15.23 6.08
CA THR A 17 -5.26 13.83 6.26
C THR A 17 -4.05 12.93 6.08
N ILE A 18 -3.78 12.06 7.06
CA ILE A 18 -2.67 11.12 6.93
C ILE A 18 -3.01 10.10 5.85
N THR A 19 -2.25 10.04 4.76
CA THR A 19 -2.50 9.06 3.70
C THR A 19 -1.85 7.73 4.02
N LYS A 20 -0.67 7.76 4.64
CA LYS A 20 0.10 6.55 4.90
C LYS A 20 1.15 6.75 5.99
N TRP A 21 1.25 5.77 6.88
CA TRP A 21 2.36 5.62 7.82
C TRP A 21 3.47 4.74 7.22
N PHE A 22 4.72 5.21 7.25
CA PHE A 22 5.90 4.40 6.92
C PHE A 22 6.54 3.78 8.16
N LYS A 23 6.20 4.31 9.34
CA LYS A 23 6.70 3.88 10.64
C LYS A 23 5.56 3.45 11.55
N ALA A 24 5.81 2.40 12.33
CA ALA A 24 4.85 1.86 13.29
C ALA A 24 5.30 2.12 14.73
N VAL A 25 4.38 1.97 15.70
CA VAL A 25 4.70 2.09 17.12
C VAL A 25 5.76 1.06 17.50
N GLY A 26 6.86 1.52 18.09
CA GLY A 26 8.04 0.75 18.45
C GLY A 26 9.14 0.73 17.40
N ASP A 27 8.92 1.28 16.20
CA ASP A 27 9.92 1.32 15.14
C ASP A 27 10.99 2.40 15.41
N GLU A 28 12.23 2.11 15.01
CA GLU A 28 13.34 3.06 15.10
C GLU A 28 13.24 4.10 13.98
N VAL A 29 13.40 5.38 14.33
CA VAL A 29 13.34 6.52 13.41
C VAL A 29 14.59 7.38 13.58
N LYS A 30 15.08 7.98 12.50
CA LYS A 30 16.23 8.89 12.51
C LYS A 30 15.81 10.32 12.24
N GLU A 31 16.61 11.27 12.69
CA GLU A 31 16.48 12.68 12.30
C GLU A 31 16.51 12.78 10.76
N ASP A 32 15.62 13.61 10.20
CA ASP A 32 15.40 13.76 8.75
C ASP A 32 14.87 12.50 8.03
N GLU A 33 14.38 11.49 8.75
CA GLU A 33 13.74 10.31 8.15
C GLU A 33 12.24 10.50 7.97
N VAL A 34 11.69 10.08 6.83
CA VAL A 34 10.25 10.21 6.52
C VAL A 34 9.43 9.28 7.41
N LEU A 35 8.49 9.84 8.18
CA LEU A 35 7.64 9.09 9.12
C LEU A 35 6.31 8.68 8.49
N PHE A 36 5.63 9.64 7.86
CA PHE A 36 4.33 9.48 7.24
C PHE A 36 4.12 10.55 6.17
N GLU A 37 3.11 10.31 5.33
CA GLU A 37 2.68 11.21 4.27
C GLU A 37 1.31 11.78 4.62
N VAL A 38 1.14 13.08 4.41
CA VAL A 38 -0.10 13.79 4.70
C VAL A 38 -0.60 14.49 3.44
N SER A 39 -1.84 14.22 3.08
CA SER A 39 -2.51 14.85 1.95
C SER A 39 -3.33 16.04 2.43
N THR A 40 -3.15 17.15 1.76
CA THR A 40 -3.95 18.36 1.93
C THR A 40 -4.83 18.53 0.69
N ASP A 41 -5.81 19.45 0.72
CA ASP A 41 -6.74 19.72 -0.41
C ASP A 41 -6.07 19.90 -1.79
N LYS A 42 -4.79 20.28 -1.82
CA LYS A 42 -4.07 20.63 -3.05
C LYS A 42 -2.78 19.82 -3.28
N VAL A 43 -2.09 19.42 -2.22
CA VAL A 43 -0.72 18.86 -2.32
C VAL A 43 -0.45 17.87 -1.19
N ASP A 44 0.17 16.75 -1.54
CA ASP A 44 0.70 15.78 -0.58
C ASP A 44 2.07 16.25 -0.06
N SER A 45 2.27 16.19 1.25
CA SER A 45 3.51 16.60 1.93
C SER A 45 4.04 15.47 2.81
N GLU A 46 5.34 15.29 2.79
CA GLU A 46 6.03 14.28 3.60
C GLU A 46 6.46 14.91 4.93
N VAL A 47 6.21 14.24 6.06
CA VAL A 47 6.61 14.73 7.38
C VAL A 47 7.88 14.00 7.82
N PRO A 48 9.05 14.68 7.83
CA PRO A 48 10.28 14.10 8.36
C PRO A 48 10.31 14.13 9.89
N SER A 49 11.09 13.24 10.48
CA SER A 49 11.30 13.22 11.93
C SER A 49 12.18 14.39 12.38
N PRO A 50 11.77 15.16 13.40
CA PRO A 50 12.56 16.26 13.96
C PRO A 50 13.70 15.77 14.87
N ALA A 51 13.73 14.49 15.23
CA ALA A 51 14.77 13.89 16.07
C ALA A 51 14.89 12.38 15.80
N SER A 52 16.03 11.80 16.19
CA SER A 52 16.21 10.34 16.19
C SER A 52 15.60 9.73 17.45
N GLY A 53 15.01 8.53 17.34
CA GLY A 53 14.40 7.82 18.47
C GLY A 53 13.54 6.63 18.05
N TYR A 54 12.53 6.32 18.84
CA TYR A 54 11.54 5.28 18.60
C TYR A 54 10.13 5.88 18.65
N LEU A 55 9.24 5.44 17.74
CA LEU A 55 7.85 5.87 17.77
C LEU A 55 7.16 5.26 19.00
N ALA A 56 6.82 6.08 19.99
CA ALA A 56 6.28 5.61 21.26
C ALA A 56 4.78 5.34 21.19
N GLU A 57 4.03 6.20 20.49
CA GLU A 57 2.58 6.11 20.34
C GLU A 57 2.11 6.90 19.12
N ILE A 58 1.14 6.35 18.37
CA ILE A 58 0.43 7.03 17.29
C ILE A 58 -0.97 7.38 17.82
N ASN A 59 -1.29 8.67 17.87
CA ASN A 59 -2.61 9.15 18.30
C ASN A 59 -3.60 9.24 17.12
N VAL A 60 -3.10 9.35 15.89
CA VAL A 60 -3.87 9.61 14.67
C VAL A 60 -3.52 8.56 13.62
N GLN A 61 -4.49 7.76 13.18
CA GLN A 61 -4.24 6.67 12.22
C GLN A 61 -4.24 7.13 10.75
N GLU A 62 -3.86 6.23 9.85
CA GLU A 62 -4.03 6.48 8.41
C GLU A 62 -5.50 6.71 8.06
N GLY A 63 -5.76 7.64 7.15
CA GLY A 63 -7.09 8.08 6.73
C GLY A 63 -7.77 9.06 7.67
N GLU A 64 -7.13 9.45 8.77
CA GLU A 64 -7.70 10.40 9.73
C GLU A 64 -7.27 11.85 9.41
N THR A 65 -8.21 12.78 9.55
CA THR A 65 -8.03 14.22 9.31
C THR A 65 -7.84 14.96 10.62
N VAL A 66 -6.83 15.83 10.67
CA VAL A 66 -6.42 16.55 11.89
C VAL A 66 -6.02 17.99 11.61
N ASP A 67 -6.22 18.86 12.60
CA ASP A 67 -5.87 20.27 12.53
C ASP A 67 -4.38 20.53 12.74
N VAL A 68 -3.87 21.62 12.16
CA VAL A 68 -2.49 22.10 12.35
C VAL A 68 -2.19 22.34 13.83
N GLY A 69 -1.02 21.87 14.29
CA GLY A 69 -0.61 21.96 15.69
C GLY A 69 -1.14 20.84 16.58
N THR A 70 -1.99 19.94 16.06
CA THR A 70 -2.43 18.74 16.80
C THR A 70 -1.27 17.75 16.92
N THR A 71 -1.12 17.13 18.10
CA THR A 71 -0.16 16.06 18.33
C THR A 71 -0.59 14.78 17.61
N LEU A 72 0.23 14.32 16.66
CA LEU A 72 -0.03 13.14 15.83
C LEU A 72 0.58 11.88 16.43
N ALA A 73 1.82 11.99 16.90
CA ALA A 73 2.56 10.89 17.50
C ALA A 73 3.57 11.41 18.52
N VAL A 74 4.04 10.53 19.38
CA VAL A 74 5.09 10.81 20.36
C VAL A 74 6.32 10.01 20.01
N VAL A 75 7.49 10.66 19.94
CA VAL A 75 8.78 10.00 19.75
C VAL A 75 9.52 9.97 21.08
N SER A 76 10.17 8.85 21.39
CA SER A 76 11.00 8.68 22.57
C SER A 76 12.43 8.37 22.17
N ASP A 77 13.39 9.02 22.82
CA ASP A 77 14.83 8.77 22.63
C ASP A 77 15.26 7.38 23.15
N ALA A 78 14.50 6.84 24.11
CA ALA A 78 14.69 5.49 24.63
C ALA A 78 13.75 4.50 23.93
N PRO A 79 14.19 3.25 23.69
CA PRO A 79 13.31 2.19 23.24
C PRO A 79 12.18 2.00 24.27
N PRO A 80 10.93 1.76 23.83
CA PRO A 80 9.83 1.54 24.74
C PRO A 80 10.18 0.36 25.67
N ALA A 81 10.06 0.57 26.98
CA ALA A 81 10.40 -0.43 28.00
C ALA A 81 9.50 -1.66 27.82
N GLY A 82 10.00 -2.66 27.09
CA GLY A 82 9.23 -3.81 26.60
C GLY A 82 9.69 -4.33 25.24
N VAL A 83 10.33 -3.49 24.42
CA VAL A 83 11.06 -3.90 23.20
C VAL A 83 12.53 -4.10 23.57
N SER A 84 12.82 -5.19 24.28
CA SER A 84 14.15 -5.79 24.21
C SER A 84 14.30 -6.38 22.81
N GLY A 85 14.93 -5.63 21.91
CA GLY A 85 15.50 -6.11 20.64
C GLY A 85 14.67 -7.12 19.85
N ASN A 86 13.92 -6.63 18.86
CA ASN A 86 13.57 -7.45 17.70
C ASN A 86 14.23 -6.90 16.43
N GLY A 87 15.53 -6.61 16.54
CA GLY A 87 16.42 -6.75 15.39
C GLY A 87 16.70 -8.24 15.20
N ALA A 88 16.34 -8.76 14.03
CA ALA A 88 16.60 -10.11 13.53
C ALA A 88 15.81 -11.26 14.18
N SER A 89 14.66 -11.58 13.58
CA SER A 89 14.28 -12.98 13.36
C SER A 89 13.87 -13.15 11.90
N GLU A 90 14.86 -12.99 11.03
CA GLU A 90 15.03 -13.95 9.95
C GLU A 90 16.05 -14.95 10.49
N PRO A 91 15.59 -16.15 10.87
CA PRO A 91 16.24 -17.30 10.30
C PRO A 91 15.24 -18.41 9.95
N GLU A 92 15.59 -19.11 8.88
CA GLU A 92 15.36 -20.55 8.71
C GLU A 92 13.91 -20.99 8.49
N SER A 93 13.62 -21.90 7.57
CA SER A 93 14.45 -22.74 6.74
C SER A 93 13.52 -23.29 5.67
N GLU A 94 14.06 -23.42 4.48
CA GLU A 94 13.60 -24.40 3.51
C GLU A 94 13.61 -25.80 4.16
N PRO A 95 12.51 -26.55 4.14
CA PRO A 95 12.60 -27.99 4.02
C PRO A 95 12.39 -28.31 2.55
N ALA A 96 13.51 -28.50 1.85
CA ALA A 96 13.56 -29.49 0.79
C ALA A 96 13.22 -30.86 1.43
N ALA A 97 11.98 -31.29 1.24
CA ALA A 97 11.54 -32.66 1.43
C ALA A 97 10.65 -33.05 0.23
N GLU A 98 11.34 -33.41 -0.84
CA GLU A 98 10.97 -34.38 -1.86
C GLU A 98 10.33 -35.65 -1.25
N PRO A 99 9.71 -36.56 -2.02
CA PRO A 99 8.73 -36.44 -3.10
C PRO A 99 7.40 -37.11 -2.68
N GLU A 100 6.24 -36.58 -3.09
CA GLU A 100 4.99 -37.33 -2.98
C GLU A 100 4.79 -38.17 -4.26
N PRO A 101 4.67 -39.51 -4.14
CA PRO A 101 4.59 -40.42 -5.27
C PRO A 101 3.25 -40.29 -6.01
N GLU A 102 3.33 -40.41 -7.34
CA GLU A 102 2.20 -40.72 -8.22
C GLU A 102 1.30 -41.81 -7.61
N PRO A 103 -0.02 -41.65 -7.73
CA PRO A 103 -0.85 -42.77 -8.11
C PRO A 103 -1.44 -42.49 -9.49
N ALA A 104 -0.94 -43.29 -10.42
CA ALA A 104 -1.73 -44.05 -11.38
C ALA A 104 -2.70 -43.25 -12.25
N ALA A 105 -2.32 -43.18 -13.52
CA ALA A 105 -3.24 -43.23 -14.64
C ALA A 105 -4.39 -44.22 -14.37
N GLU A 106 -5.62 -43.75 -14.56
CA GLU A 106 -6.70 -44.61 -15.02
C GLU A 106 -7.33 -43.97 -16.27
N PRO A 107 -7.34 -44.69 -17.40
CA PRO A 107 -7.85 -44.22 -18.68
C PRO A 107 -9.40 -44.27 -18.72
N GLU A 108 -9.96 -43.31 -19.47
CA GLU A 108 -11.20 -43.35 -20.29
C GLU A 108 -12.11 -44.59 -20.20
N PRO A 109 -13.45 -44.41 -20.24
CA PRO A 109 -14.03 -44.21 -21.57
C PRO A 109 -15.30 -43.33 -21.68
N ALA A 110 -15.31 -42.60 -22.79
CA ALA A 110 -16.36 -42.57 -23.82
C ALA A 110 -17.81 -42.18 -23.48
N ALA A 111 -18.23 -41.18 -24.28
CA ALA A 111 -19.48 -41.13 -25.03
C ALA A 111 -20.78 -40.72 -24.30
N GLU A 112 -21.15 -39.45 -24.48
CA GLU A 112 -22.48 -39.04 -24.92
C GLU A 112 -22.34 -37.59 -25.42
N ALA A 113 -22.28 -37.35 -26.72
CA ALA A 113 -23.40 -37.29 -27.67
C ALA A 113 -23.52 -35.84 -28.16
N ALA A 114 -22.99 -35.60 -29.37
CA ALA A 114 -23.51 -34.53 -30.21
C ALA A 114 -25.01 -34.79 -30.48
N PRO A 115 -25.83 -33.75 -30.61
CA PRO A 115 -25.98 -33.16 -31.94
C PRO A 115 -26.10 -31.62 -31.98
N VAL A 116 -25.43 -31.03 -32.97
CA VAL A 116 -25.81 -29.83 -33.76
C VAL A 116 -27.21 -30.01 -34.40
N PRO A 117 -27.96 -28.99 -34.91
CA PRO A 117 -27.62 -27.60 -35.28
C PRO A 117 -28.70 -26.59 -34.77
N GLU A 118 -28.63 -25.27 -34.92
CA GLU A 118 -28.94 -24.39 -36.08
C GLU A 118 -28.70 -22.96 -35.53
N GLU A 119 -27.81 -22.16 -36.11
CA GLU A 119 -28.10 -21.27 -37.23
C GLU A 119 -29.27 -20.31 -36.95
N ASP A 120 -28.95 -19.11 -36.44
CA ASP A 120 -29.54 -17.87 -36.96
C ASP A 120 -28.59 -16.70 -36.70
N ALA A 121 -28.24 -16.02 -37.79
CA ALA A 121 -28.01 -14.58 -37.94
C ALA A 121 -27.14 -13.86 -36.89
N GLU A 122 -26.05 -13.17 -37.23
CA GLU A 122 -25.94 -12.20 -38.31
C GLU A 122 -24.51 -12.09 -38.83
N ALA A 123 -24.45 -11.84 -40.13
CA ALA A 123 -23.27 -11.71 -40.95
C ALA A 123 -22.50 -10.39 -40.67
N PRO A 124 -21.23 -10.33 -41.10
CA PRO A 124 -20.32 -9.22 -40.86
C PRO A 124 -20.51 -8.08 -41.88
N THR A 125 -20.08 -6.89 -41.52
CA THR A 125 -19.74 -5.80 -42.45
C THR A 125 -18.45 -5.23 -41.86
N GLU A 126 -17.27 -5.44 -42.45
CA GLU A 126 -16.77 -4.71 -43.65
C GLU A 126 -16.85 -3.20 -43.35
N GLU A 127 -15.84 -2.35 -43.41
CA GLU A 127 -14.51 -2.29 -44.03
C GLU A 127 -13.76 -1.17 -43.25
N ALA A 128 -12.44 -1.17 -43.18
CA ALA A 128 -11.58 -0.17 -43.86
C ALA A 128 -12.11 1.30 -43.76
N GLU A 129 -11.37 2.31 -43.34
CA GLU A 129 -10.03 2.68 -43.75
C GLU A 129 -9.68 4.00 -43.03
N VAL A 130 -8.43 4.09 -42.58
CA VAL A 130 -7.52 5.25 -42.52
C VAL A 130 -8.07 6.64 -42.84
N ARG A 131 -7.71 7.60 -41.97
CA ARG A 131 -7.11 8.94 -42.23
C ARG A 131 -7.76 10.02 -41.35
N GLU A 132 -7.02 10.63 -40.44
CA GLU A 132 -6.07 11.72 -40.68
C GLU A 132 -6.74 13.02 -41.15
N ALA A 133 -6.48 14.07 -40.36
CA ALA A 133 -6.49 15.51 -40.64
C ALA A 133 -7.80 16.34 -40.58
N ALA A 134 -7.63 17.46 -39.82
CA ALA A 134 -8.19 18.81 -40.02
C ALA A 134 -9.63 19.07 -39.54
N VAL A 135 -9.80 20.02 -38.58
CA VAL A 135 -10.34 21.40 -38.75
C VAL A 135 -11.86 21.39 -38.55
N ASP A 136 -12.53 22.16 -37.68
CA ASP A 136 -12.67 23.62 -37.45
C ASP A 136 -13.66 23.70 -36.25
N ASP A 137 -13.67 24.66 -35.31
CA ASP A 137 -14.21 26.03 -35.41
C ASP A 137 -13.98 26.73 -34.04
#